data_AF-A0A962TBU6-F1
#
_entry.id   AF-A0A962TBU6-F1
#
_cell.length_a   1.000
_cell.length_b   1.000
_cell.length_c   1.000
_cell.angle_alpha   90.00
_cell.angle_beta   90.00
_cell.angle_gamma   90.00
#
_symmetry.space_group_name_H-M   'P 1'
#
loop_
_entity.id
_entity.type
_entity.pdbx_description
1 polymer ?
#
loop_
_entity_poly.entity_id
_entity_poly.type
_entity_poly.pdbx_seq_one_letter_code
_entity_poly.pdbx_strand_id
1 'polypeptide(L)' 'NPFHPFSTFDTVTLGGVAYGQTVLARTAMAAGMDWDANEAHSAIYDTVKTAELFCLIVNRWHQLDDQRPWLEAASTSA' A
#
# COMPACT_ATOMS: atom_id res chain seq x y z
N ASN A 1 -14.37 19.60 2.37
CA ASN A 1 -13.51 18.64 1.66
C ASN A 1 -12.82 17.79 2.73
N PRO A 2 -13.12 16.49 2.85
CA PRO A 2 -12.59 15.65 3.93
C PRO A 2 -11.15 15.18 3.70
N PHE A 3 -10.58 15.41 2.52
CA PHE A 3 -9.22 14.98 2.20
C PHE A 3 -8.19 16.03 2.61
N HIS A 4 -7.05 15.54 3.06
CA HIS A 4 -5.91 16.39 3.35
C HIS A 4 -5.42 17.06 2.05
N PRO A 5 -5.10 18.37 2.06
CA PRO A 5 -4.95 19.14 0.82
C PRO A 5 -3.69 18.87 -0.01
N PHE A 6 -2.69 18.18 0.55
CA PHE A 6 -1.41 17.93 -0.15
C PHE A 6 -0.81 16.55 0.11
N SER A 7 -0.89 16.04 1.34
CA SER A 7 -0.37 14.72 1.67
C SER A 7 -1.20 13.59 1.08
N THR A 8 -0.49 12.59 0.54
CA THR A 8 -1.03 11.31 0.08
C THR A 8 -0.08 10.19 0.48
N PHE A 9 -0.59 8.96 0.53
CA PHE A 9 0.26 7.78 0.48
C PHE A 9 0.19 7.20 -0.92
N ASP A 10 1.29 7.35 -1.66
CA ASP A 10 1.41 6.89 -3.02
C ASP A 10 1.93 5.45 -3.09
N THR A 11 1.11 4.55 -3.63
CA THR A 11 1.46 3.13 -3.79
C THR A 11 2.49 2.88 -4.88
N VAL A 12 2.73 3.84 -5.80
CA VAL A 12 3.84 3.76 -6.75
C VAL A 12 5.17 3.82 -6.02
N THR A 13 5.33 4.82 -5.14
CA THR A 13 6.52 4.96 -4.27
C THR A 13 6.70 3.74 -3.36
N LEU A 14 5.64 3.30 -2.69
CA LEU A 14 5.69 2.13 -1.81
C LEU A 14 6.04 0.84 -2.57
N GLY A 15 5.47 0.65 -3.77
CA GLY A 15 5.78 -0.47 -4.64
C GLY A 15 7.23 -0.48 -5.10
N GLY A 16 7.81 0.70 -5.36
CA GLY A 16 9.22 0.85 -5.69
C GLY A 16 10.13 0.36 -4.57
N VAL A 17 9.81 0.70 -3.32
CA VAL A 17 10.57 0.26 -2.14
C VAL A 17 10.39 -1.24 -1.87
N ALA A 18 9.15 -1.72 -1.88
CA ALA A 18 8.84 -3.09 -1.44
C ALA A 18 9.15 -4.16 -2.51
N TYR A 19 8.96 -3.83 -3.79
CA TYR A 19 9.00 -4.80 -4.89
C TYR A 19 9.85 -4.34 -6.10
N GLY A 20 10.44 -3.15 -6.07
CA GLY A 20 11.22 -2.61 -7.18
C GLY A 20 10.40 -2.31 -8.44
N GLN A 21 9.08 -2.12 -8.29
CA GLN A 21 8.14 -1.89 -9.39
C GLN A 21 7.30 -0.64 -9.15
N THR A 22 7.07 0.14 -10.21
CA THR A 22 6.29 1.39 -10.16
C THR A 22 4.97 1.32 -10.95
N VAL A 23 4.76 0.26 -11.73
CA VAL A 23 3.53 0.03 -12.48
C VAL A 23 2.63 -0.89 -11.67
N LEU A 24 1.39 -0.46 -11.35
CA LEU A 24 0.47 -1.20 -10.47
C LEU A 24 0.37 -2.69 -10.81
N ALA A 25 0.15 -3.03 -12.09
CA ALA A 25 0.09 -4.42 -12.55
C ALA A 25 1.36 -5.22 -12.21
N ARG A 26 2.54 -4.64 -12.49
CA ARG A 26 3.83 -5.30 -12.23
C ARG A 26 4.09 -5.44 -10.74
N THR A 27 3.74 -4.43 -9.95
CA THR A 27 3.88 -4.48 -8.50
C THR A 27 2.95 -5.52 -7.88
N ALA A 28 1.68 -5.57 -8.32
CA ALA A 28 0.71 -6.57 -7.89
C ALA A 28 1.20 -8.00 -8.20
N MET A 29 1.64 -8.25 -9.44
CA MET A 29 2.21 -9.55 -9.84
C MET A 29 3.47 -9.90 -9.03
N ALA A 30 4.36 -8.94 -8.79
CA ALA A 30 5.57 -9.14 -7.97
C ALA A 30 5.24 -9.39 -6.49
N ALA A 31 4.12 -8.86 -6.00
CA ALA A 31 3.57 -9.12 -4.67
C ALA A 31 2.83 -10.47 -4.56
N GLY A 32 2.73 -11.23 -5.67
CA GLY A 32 2.02 -12.51 -5.73
C GLY A 32 0.49 -12.38 -5.80
N MET A 33 -0.02 -11.21 -6.20
CA MET A 33 -1.45 -10.96 -6.38
C MET A 33 -1.91 -11.36 -7.78
N ASP A 34 -3.15 -11.84 -7.90
CA ASP A 34 -3.79 -12.04 -9.19
C ASP A 34 -4.07 -10.71 -9.89
N TRP A 35 -3.83 -10.68 -11.21
CA TRP A 35 -4.05 -9.53 -12.07
C TRP A 35 -4.78 -9.92 -13.35
N ASP A 36 -5.99 -9.39 -13.54
CA ASP A 36 -6.72 -9.42 -14.81
C ASP A 36 -6.49 -8.13 -15.60
N ALA A 37 -5.85 -8.25 -16.77
CA ALA A 37 -5.59 -7.11 -17.65
C ALA A 37 -6.87 -6.56 -18.32
N ASN A 38 -7.95 -7.35 -18.40
CA ASN A 38 -9.20 -6.90 -19.00
C ASN A 38 -9.96 -5.94 -18.08
N GLU A 39 -9.74 -6.02 -16.77
CA GLU A 39 -10.34 -5.15 -15.75
C GLU A 39 -9.46 -3.93 -15.41
N ALA A 40 -8.22 -3.87 -15.92
CA ALA A 40 -7.17 -2.90 -15.58
C ALA A 40 -7.44 -1.41 -15.98
N HIS A 41 -8.69 -1.09 -16.31
CA HIS A 41 -9.18 0.26 -16.60
C HIS A 41 -10.48 0.59 -15.83
N SER A 42 -10.94 -0.34 -14.98
CA SER A 42 -12.03 -0.12 -14.05
C SER A 42 -11.48 0.57 -12.80
N ALA A 43 -11.96 1.78 -12.50
CA ALA A 43 -11.57 2.50 -11.30
C ALA A 43 -11.86 1.70 -10.01
N ILE A 44 -12.90 0.86 -10.02
CA ILE A 44 -13.23 -0.03 -8.91
C ILE A 44 -12.14 -1.10 -8.76
N TYR A 45 -11.79 -1.78 -9.85
CA TYR A 45 -10.78 -2.83 -9.84
C TYR A 45 -9.42 -2.28 -9.41
N ASP A 46 -8.99 -1.17 -9.99
CA ASP A 46 -7.74 -0.50 -9.64
C ASP A 46 -7.72 -0.06 -8.18
N THR A 47 -8.83 0.44 -7.65
CA THR A 47 -8.93 0.83 -6.23
C THR A 47 -8.81 -0.37 -5.31
N VAL A 48 -9.48 -1.49 -5.63
CA VAL A 48 -9.40 -2.73 -4.85
C VAL A 48 -7.97 -3.27 -4.87
N LYS A 49 -7.34 -3.38 -6.05
CA LYS A 49 -5.96 -3.87 -6.18
C LYS A 49 -4.95 -2.94 -5.49
N THR A 50 -5.17 -1.63 -5.57
CA THR A 50 -4.32 -0.66 -4.86
C THR A 50 -4.46 -0.81 -3.34
N ALA A 51 -5.68 -1.01 -2.83
CA ALA A 51 -5.92 -1.21 -1.40
C ALA A 51 -5.31 -2.54 -0.88
N GLU A 52 -5.48 -3.62 -1.63
CA GLU A 52 -4.85 -4.92 -1.34
C GLU A 52 -3.33 -4.78 -1.28
N LEU A 53 -2.73 -4.14 -2.29
CA LEU A 53 -1.29 -3.91 -2.36
C LEU A 53 -0.78 -3.05 -1.19
N PHE A 54 -1.49 -1.97 -0.86
CA PHE A 54 -1.16 -1.12 0.29
C PHE A 54 -1.12 -1.92 1.59
N CYS A 55 -2.16 -2.71 1.84
CA CYS A 55 -2.24 -3.59 3.01
C CYS A 55 -1.10 -4.61 3.04
N LEU A 56 -0.78 -5.25 1.91
CA LEU A 56 0.32 -6.21 1.81
C LEU A 56 1.66 -5.57 2.17
N ILE A 57 1.96 -4.39 1.65
CA ILE A 57 3.22 -3.69 1.93
C ILE A 57 3.33 -3.32 3.42
N VAL A 58 2.29 -2.70 3.98
CA VAL A 58 2.27 -2.28 5.39
C VAL A 58 2.36 -3.49 6.33
N ASN A 59 1.59 -4.54 6.05
CA ASN A 59 1.62 -5.76 6.86
C ASN A 59 2.97 -6.48 6.78
N ARG A 60 3.60 -6.50 5.60
CA ARG A 60 4.95 -7.06 5.43
C ARG A 60 5.97 -6.27 6.26
N TRP A 61 5.89 -4.95 6.28
CA TRP A 61 6.76 -4.13 7.13
C TRP A 61 6.56 -4.46 8.62
N HIS A 62 5.32 -4.53 9.09
CA HIS A 62 5.00 -4.89 10.49
C HIS A 62 5.44 -6.29 10.91
N GLN A 63 5.62 -7.21 9.97
CA GLN A 63 6.14 -8.57 10.22
C GLN A 63 7.66 -8.61 10.27
N LEU A 64 8.34 -7.66 9.62
CA LEU A 64 9.81 -7.59 9.55
C LEU A 64 10.40 -6.69 10.64
N ASP A 65 9.63 -5.73 11.14
CA ASP A 65 10.02 -4.80 12.19
C ASP A 65 9.02 -4.84 13.35
N ASP A 66 9.46 -5.42 14.47
CA ASP A 66 8.68 -5.51 15.70
C ASP A 66 8.65 -4.18 16.47
N GLN A 67 9.54 -3.22 16.15
CA GLN A 67 9.54 -1.92 16.80
C GLN A 67 8.43 -1.03 16.24
N ARG A 68 7.54 -0.57 17.13
CA ARG A 68 6.40 0.27 16.76
C ARG A 68 6.33 1.50 17.67
N PRO A 69 7.33 2.40 17.60
CA PRO A 69 7.43 3.55 18.50
C PRO A 69 6.20 4.48 18.43
N TRP A 70 5.49 4.52 17.29
CA TRP A 70 4.25 5.30 17.14
C TRP A 70 3.05 4.72 17.90
N LEU A 71 3.07 3.43 18.24
CA LEU A 71 2.05 2.83 19.11
C LEU A 71 2.33 3.14 20.58
N GLU A 72 3.61 3.18 20.98
CA GLU A 72 4.02 3.50 22.34
C GLU A 72 3.74 4.96 22.71
N ALA A 73 3.94 5.90 21.77
CA ALA A 73 3.67 7.32 21.98
C ALA A 73 2.16 7.63 22.19
N ALA A 74 1.27 6.82 21.62
CA ALA A 74 -0.18 6.98 21.78
C ALA A 74 -0.68 6.60 23.18
N SER A 75 0.02 5.69 23.88
CA SER A 75 -0.32 5.23 25.23
C SER A 75 0.03 6.20 26.35
N THR A 76 0.92 7.19 26.11
CA THR A 76 1.41 8.12 27.16
C THR A 76 0.64 9.44 27.20
N SER A 77 -0.38 9.60 26.35
CA SER A 77 -1.16 10.84 26.21
C SER A 77 -2.57 10.75 26.83
N ALA A 78 -2.81 9.77 27.70
CA ALA A 78 -4.07 9.56 28.44
C ALA A 78 -3.87 9.71 29.95
#